data_AF-A0A9P6C210-F1
#
_entry.id   AF-A0A9P6C210-F1
#
_cell.length_a   1.000
_cell.length_b   1.000
_cell.length_c   1.000
_cell.angle_alpha   90.00
_cell.angle_beta   90.00
_cell.angle_gamma   90.00
#
_symmetry.space_group_name_H-M   'P 1'
#
loop_
_entity.id
_entity.type
_entity.pdbx_description
1 polymer ?
#
loop_
_entity_poly.entity_id
_entity_poly.type
_entity_poly.pdbx_seq_one_letter_code
_entity_poly.pdbx_strand_id
1 'polypeptide(L)' 'MHPQLSDKRLVCRDFIKALEECHSSVWRKFTGGCNRQKDELNHCLRTERVARSAQNREIAKERKAKTEQALKDFRSQ' A
#
# COMPACT_ATOMS: atom_id res chain seq x y z
N MET A 1 11.66 -12.40 2.69
CA MET A 1 11.10 -11.05 2.90
C MET A 1 10.90 -10.42 1.53
N HIS A 2 9.73 -9.86 1.25
CA HIS A 2 9.33 -9.41 -0.09
C HIS A 2 10.16 -8.18 -0.52
N PRO A 3 10.93 -8.24 -1.62
CA PRO A 3 11.82 -7.14 -2.03
C PRO A 3 11.07 -5.88 -2.53
N GLN A 4 9.79 -6.00 -2.90
CA GLN A 4 8.97 -4.94 -3.51
C GLN A 4 8.30 -3.97 -2.49
N LEU A 5 9.04 -3.52 -1.47
CA LEU A 5 8.50 -2.69 -0.38
C LEU A 5 9.17 -1.29 -0.25
N SER A 6 9.91 -0.78 -1.24
CA SER A 6 10.70 0.48 -1.06
C SER A 6 9.88 1.66 -0.52
N ASP A 7 8.71 1.96 -1.11
CA ASP A 7 7.88 3.10 -0.67
C ASP A 7 6.98 2.73 0.53
N LYS A 8 6.49 1.49 0.55
CA LYS A 8 5.65 0.92 1.62
C LYS A 8 6.42 0.77 2.94
N ARG A 9 7.76 0.75 2.88
CA ARG A 9 8.68 0.68 4.02
C ARG A 9 8.66 1.93 4.88
N LEU A 10 8.19 3.08 4.37
CA LEU A 10 8.12 4.30 5.16
C LEU A 10 6.90 4.29 6.09
N VAL A 11 5.71 4.00 5.56
CA VAL A 11 4.44 4.04 6.30
C VAL A 11 4.33 2.89 7.31
N CYS A 12 4.66 1.67 6.91
CA CYS A 12 4.56 0.48 7.76
C CYS A 12 5.90 0.08 8.38
N ARG A 13 6.84 1.01 8.52
CA ARG A 13 8.23 0.74 8.94
C ARG A 13 8.32 -0.06 10.22
N ASP A 14 7.57 0.35 11.24
CA ASP A 14 7.70 -0.22 12.58
C ASP A 14 7.11 -1.63 12.64
N PHE A 15 6.03 -1.90 11.90
CA PHE A 15 5.49 -3.25 11.74
C PHE A 15 6.44 -4.17 10.98
N ILE A 16 7.14 -3.63 9.96
CA ILE A 16 8.17 -4.38 9.23
C ILE A 16 9.33 -4.72 10.17
N LYS A 17 9.83 -3.76 10.94
CA LYS A 17 10.89 -3.97 11.93
C LYS A 17 10.49 -5.02 12.98
N ALA A 18 9.28 -4.94 13.51
CA ALA A 18 8.77 -5.90 14.50
C ALA A 18 8.72 -7.33 13.93
N LEU A 19 8.33 -7.48 12.66
CA LEU A 19 8.33 -8.79 12.00
C LEU A 19 9.75 -9.27 11.67
N GLU A 20 10.64 -8.37 11.23
CA GLU A 20 12.07 -8.66 11.00
C GLU A 20 12.76 -9.13 12.28
N GLU A 21 12.50 -8.45 13.39
CA GLU A 21 13.01 -8.82 14.72
C GLU A 21 12.46 -10.17 15.17
N CYS A 22 11.17 -10.45 14.97
CA CYS A 22 10.62 -11.78 15.29
C CYS A 22 11.25 -12.89 14.44
N HIS A 23 11.48 -12.62 13.16
CA HIS A 23 12.13 -13.54 12.22
C HIS A 23 13.64 -13.73 12.45
N SER A 24 14.28 -12.95 13.34
CA SER A 24 15.66 -13.21 13.76
C SER A 24 15.81 -14.61 14.37
N SER A 25 14.75 -15.13 15.00
CA SER A 25 14.66 -16.51 15.45
C SER A 25 14.09 -17.41 14.34
N VAL A 26 14.95 -18.24 13.78
CA VAL A 26 14.59 -19.22 12.74
C VAL A 26 13.46 -20.13 13.20
N TRP A 27 13.50 -20.60 14.46
CA TRP A 27 12.48 -21.49 15.01
C TRP A 27 11.10 -20.83 15.08
N ARG A 28 11.01 -19.60 15.62
CA ARG A 28 9.74 -18.85 15.73
C ARG A 28 9.12 -18.56 14.36
N LYS A 29 9.96 -18.30 13.35
CA LYS A 29 9.50 -18.10 11.98
C LYS A 29 8.85 -19.36 11.40
N PHE A 30 9.42 -20.54 11.64
CA PHE A 30 8.89 -21.80 11.10
C PHE A 30 7.68 -22.32 11.86
N THR A 31 7.62 -22.12 13.18
CA THR A 31 6.51 -22.60 14.02
C THR A 31 5.29 -21.68 14.05
N GLY A 32 5.33 -20.54 13.35
CA GLY A 32 4.23 -19.56 13.35
C GLY A 32 4.21 -18.63 14.57
N GLY A 33 5.28 -18.62 15.39
CA GLY A 33 5.40 -17.73 16.55
C GLY A 33 5.44 -16.23 16.24
N CYS A 34 5.48 -15.85 14.96
CA CYS A 34 5.47 -14.46 14.48
C CYS A 34 4.15 -14.03 13.81
N ASN A 35 3.07 -14.83 13.94
CA ASN A 35 1.79 -14.56 13.27
C ASN A 35 1.17 -13.22 13.68
N ARG A 36 1.26 -12.83 14.96
CA ARG A 36 0.71 -11.55 15.43
C ARG A 36 1.36 -10.35 14.72
N GLN A 37 2.69 -10.30 14.66
CA GLN A 37 3.43 -9.24 14.00
C GLN A 37 3.15 -9.23 12.48
N LYS A 38 2.97 -10.42 11.90
CA LYS A 38 2.57 -10.56 10.49
C LYS A 38 1.17 -10.01 10.25
N ASP A 39 0.22 -10.25 11.13
CA ASP A 39 -1.16 -9.76 11.01
C ASP A 39 -1.23 -8.24 11.17
N GLU A 40 -0.47 -7.68 12.11
CA GLU A 40 -0.32 -6.23 12.28
C GLU A 40 0.28 -5.57 11.02
N LEU A 41 1.33 -6.16 10.46
CA LEU A 41 1.91 -5.70 9.21
C LEU A 41 0.90 -5.78 8.05
N ASN A 42 0.17 -6.88 7.93
CA ASN A 42 -0.85 -7.05 6.89
C ASN A 42 -1.96 -6.00 7.01
N HIS A 43 -2.38 -5.68 8.23
CA HIS A 43 -3.37 -4.64 8.49
C HIS A 43 -2.86 -3.28 8.00
N CYS A 44 -1.65 -2.88 8.40
CA CYS A 44 -1.04 -1.64 7.94
C CYS A 44 -0.96 -1.55 6.41
N LEU A 45 -0.44 -2.60 5.76
CA LEU A 45 -0.31 -2.64 4.30
C LEU A 45 -1.66 -2.58 3.58
N ARG A 46 -2.71 -3.17 4.17
CA ARG A 46 -4.07 -3.12 3.62
C ARG A 46 -4.64 -1.71 3.74
N THR A 47 -4.51 -1.06 4.88
CA THR A 47 -4.95 0.32 5.10
C THR A 47 -4.27 1.26 4.10
N GLU A 48 -2.96 1.15 3.95
CA GLU A 48 -2.21 2.00 3.02
C GLU A 48 -2.61 1.75 1.55
N ARG A 49 -2.83 0.49 1.17
CA ARG A 49 -3.36 0.16 -0.16
C ARG A 49 -4.71 0.82 -0.41
N VAL A 50 -5.61 0.82 0.57
CA VAL A 50 -6.94 1.42 0.45
C VAL A 50 -6.82 2.94 0.30
N ALA A 51 -6.02 3.60 1.13
CA ALA A 51 -5.78 5.04 1.07
C ALA A 51 -5.25 5.47 -0.31
N ARG A 52 -4.20 4.81 -0.80
CA ARG A 52 -3.65 5.06 -2.15
C ARG A 52 -4.67 4.80 -3.25
N SER A 53 -5.49 3.75 -3.13
CA SER A 53 -6.52 3.44 -4.12
C SER A 53 -7.61 4.51 -4.16
N ALA A 54 -7.98 5.07 -3.01
CA ALA A 54 -8.92 6.19 -2.92
C ALA A 54 -8.33 7.46 -3.57
N GLN A 55 -7.09 7.82 -3.24
CA GLN A 55 -6.41 8.97 -3.85
C GLN A 55 -6.32 8.84 -5.38
N ASN A 56 -5.91 7.66 -5.87
CA ASN A 56 -5.83 7.39 -7.30
C ASN A 56 -7.20 7.50 -8.00
N ARG A 57 -8.29 7.12 -7.31
CA ARG A 57 -9.65 7.25 -7.84
C ARG A 57 -10.03 8.72 -8.00
N GLU A 58 -9.73 9.57 -7.02
CA GLU A 58 -10.04 11.00 -7.12
C GLU A 58 -9.22 11.67 -8.23
N ILE A 59 -7.92 11.39 -8.32
CA ILE A 59 -7.06 11.87 -9.41
C ILE A 59 -7.59 11.41 -10.78
N ALA A 60 -8.06 10.16 -10.88
CA ALA A 60 -8.63 9.64 -12.12
C ALA A 60 -9.93 10.37 -12.51
N LYS A 61 -10.80 10.70 -11.55
CA LYS A 61 -12.01 11.50 -11.81
C LYS A 61 -11.66 12.89 -12.30
N GLU A 62 -10.70 13.57 -11.66
CA GLU A 62 -10.25 14.90 -12.08
C GLU A 62 -9.68 14.89 -13.50
N ARG A 63 -8.84 13.89 -13.82
CA ARG A 63 -8.30 13.71 -15.17
C ARG A 63 -9.41 13.47 -16.19
N LYS A 64 -10.36 12.60 -15.86
CA LYS A 64 -11.51 12.30 -16.72
C LYS A 64 -12.34 13.57 -17.00
N ALA A 65 -12.65 14.36 -15.98
CA ALA A 65 -13.39 15.61 -16.14
C ALA A 65 -12.67 16.61 -17.05
N LYS A 66 -11.34 16.76 -16.89
CA LYS A 66 -10.51 17.61 -17.76
C LYS A 66 -10.52 17.12 -19.21
N THR A 67 -10.36 15.82 -19.43
CA THR A 67 -10.40 15.22 -20.77
C THR A 67 -11.77 15.40 -21.42
N GLU A 68 -12.86 15.18 -20.68
CA GLU A 68 -14.22 15.37 -21.18
C GLU A 68 -14.50 16.83 -21.54
N GLN A 69 -14.04 17.79 -20.74
CA GLN A 69 -14.17 19.21 -21.04
C GLN A 69 -13.40 19.58 -22.31
N ALA A 70 -12.12 19.21 -22.39
CA ALA A 70 -11.29 19.48 -23.56
C ALA A 70 -11.87 18.85 -24.85
N LEU A 71 -12.46 17.66 -24.74
CA LEU A 71 -13.11 17.01 -25.88
C LEU A 71 -14.40 17.73 -26.31
N LYS A 72 -15.19 18.25 -25.37
CA LYS A 72 -16.36 19.08 -25.68
C LYS A 72 -15.94 20.35 -26.41
N ASP A 73 -14.95 21.05 -25.87
CA ASP A 73 -14.44 22.31 -26.43
C ASP A 73 -13.88 22.11 -27.86
N PHE A 74 -13.21 20.98 -28.11
CA PHE A 74 -12.72 20.60 -29.44
C PHE A 74 -13.86 20.30 -30.41
N ARG A 75 -14.93 19.63 -29.95
CA ARG A 75 -16.09 19.28 -30.80
C ARG A 75 -17.01 20.46 -31.11
N SER A 76 -16.96 21.52 -30.32
CA SER A 76 -17.75 22.74 -30.51
C SER A 76 -17.09 23.79 -31.42
N GLN A 77 -15.86 23.54 -31.88
CA GLN A 77 -15.15 24.33 -32.88
C GLN A 77 -15.35 23.73 -34.27
#